data_AF-A0A7S0PQH7-F1
#
_entry.id   AF-A0A7S0PQH7-F1
#
_cell.length_a   1.000
_cell.length_b   1.000
_cell.length_c   1.000
_cell.angle_alpha   90.00
_cell.angle_beta   90.00
_cell.angle_gamma   90.00
#
_symmetry.space_group_name_H-M   'P 1'
#
loop_
_entity.id
_entity.type
_entity.pdbx_description
1 polymer ?
#
loop_
_entity_poly.entity_id
_entity_poly.type
_entity_poly.pdbx_seq_one_letter_code
_entity_poly.pdbx_strand_id
1 'polypeptide(L)'
;ASTRAHSAPAAASAATARARRALESRRQEVAKCRHKLQPPRFTACRAEGYAEASPKWCANDLEWFIARVSEEKPDAERAGRALERARVGVVDWNAVVACAWTGAVRAREMRPAEVRRCTKISERWKWRVGGGLAAVEASLGAEDVRDAPSARAVAALVTAARQDVERVVRCYLHDAILEEEKFAMDDKTSEMLAGVDEMGKIPVRWRLACANINLYLDATGVALTHEEWQWIREIFDGLVSMIEEDDASVSIVRDDATWRDMRELIDDSSARPRKSSQKANSERYLLAQGELLDARKQWSEAQRTYKNARQRVKLARHNVHKSRKAVRIEFR
;
A
#
# COMPACT_ATOMS: atom_id res chain seq x y z
N ALA A 1 -63.22 -22.40 -6.22
CA ALA A 1 -61.97 -22.83 -5.57
C ALA A 1 -60.79 -22.56 -6.48
N SER A 2 -59.90 -21.67 -6.02
CA SER A 2 -58.47 -21.52 -6.35
C SER A 2 -57.99 -21.65 -7.81
N THR A 3 -57.99 -20.52 -8.53
CA THR A 3 -57.02 -20.22 -9.60
C THR A 3 -55.71 -19.74 -8.97
N ARG A 4 -54.72 -20.63 -8.85
CA ARG A 4 -53.31 -20.27 -8.60
C ARG A 4 -52.39 -21.39 -9.08
N ALA A 5 -52.07 -21.36 -10.36
CA ALA A 5 -50.90 -22.07 -10.88
C ALA A 5 -50.41 -21.30 -12.10
N HIS A 6 -49.08 -21.17 -12.23
CA HIS A 6 -48.33 -20.67 -13.40
C HIS A 6 -47.83 -19.22 -13.34
N SER A 7 -46.86 -18.95 -12.46
CA SER A 7 -45.94 -17.80 -12.65
C SER A 7 -44.48 -18.09 -12.26
N ALA A 8 -44.13 -19.29 -11.82
CA ALA A 8 -42.80 -19.63 -11.29
C ALA A 8 -41.63 -19.74 -12.31
N PRO A 9 -41.78 -20.28 -13.54
CA PRO A 9 -40.61 -20.58 -14.38
C PRO A 9 -39.98 -19.32 -15.03
N ALA A 10 -40.78 -18.30 -15.33
CA ALA A 10 -40.29 -17.05 -15.92
C ALA A 10 -39.49 -16.20 -14.92
N ALA A 11 -39.90 -16.20 -13.65
CA ALA A 11 -39.21 -15.48 -12.58
C ALA A 11 -37.83 -16.10 -12.26
N ALA A 12 -37.74 -17.44 -12.24
CA ALA A 12 -36.48 -18.16 -12.07
C ALA A 12 -35.52 -17.94 -13.25
N SER A 13 -36.04 -17.95 -14.49
CA SER A 13 -35.27 -17.62 -15.71
C SER A 13 -34.73 -16.18 -15.69
N ALA A 14 -35.55 -15.21 -15.29
CA ALA A 14 -35.15 -13.82 -15.19
C ALA A 14 -34.13 -13.58 -14.07
N ALA A 15 -34.26 -14.26 -12.94
CA ALA A 15 -33.28 -14.20 -11.84
C ALA A 15 -31.91 -14.74 -12.27
N THR A 16 -31.88 -15.90 -12.94
CA THR A 16 -30.65 -16.50 -13.49
C THR A 16 -30.00 -15.61 -14.55
N ALA A 17 -30.80 -14.98 -15.42
CA ALA A 17 -30.28 -14.05 -16.42
C ALA A 17 -29.69 -12.77 -15.79
N ARG A 18 -30.31 -12.24 -14.73
CA ARG A 18 -29.78 -11.09 -13.97
C ARG A 18 -28.47 -11.44 -13.26
N ALA A 19 -28.40 -12.61 -12.61
CA ALA A 19 -27.19 -13.09 -11.95
C ALA A 19 -26.02 -13.26 -12.94
N ARG A 20 -26.28 -13.80 -14.13
CA ARG A 20 -25.26 -13.94 -15.20
C ARG A 20 -24.75 -12.59 -15.69
N ARG A 21 -25.62 -11.61 -15.92
CA ARG A 21 -25.23 -10.24 -16.31
C ARG A 21 -24.42 -9.54 -15.22
N ALA A 22 -24.78 -9.74 -13.94
CA ALA A 22 -24.03 -9.19 -12.81
C ALA A 22 -22.61 -9.77 -12.74
N LEU A 23 -22.45 -11.08 -12.94
CA LEU A 23 -21.14 -11.73 -12.97
C LEU A 23 -20.29 -11.30 -14.16
N GLU A 24 -20.89 -11.11 -15.34
CA GLU A 24 -20.19 -10.59 -16.52
C GLU A 24 -19.70 -9.16 -16.30
N SER A 25 -20.53 -8.31 -15.68
CA SER A 25 -20.14 -6.95 -15.28
C SER A 25 -18.96 -6.96 -14.29
N ARG A 26 -18.95 -7.88 -13.32
CA ARG A 26 -17.83 -8.06 -12.38
C ARG A 26 -16.54 -8.47 -13.09
N ARG A 27 -16.62 -9.41 -14.04
CA ARG A 27 -15.47 -9.80 -14.88
C ARG A 27 -14.90 -8.63 -15.66
N GLN A 28 -15.76 -7.82 -16.27
CA GLN A 28 -15.34 -6.60 -16.98
C GLN A 28 -14.65 -5.61 -16.05
N GLU A 29 -15.12 -5.46 -14.81
CA GLU A 29 -14.49 -4.57 -13.83
C GLU A 29 -13.11 -5.07 -13.38
N VAL A 30 -12.94 -6.39 -13.18
CA VAL A 30 -11.61 -6.99 -12.96
C VAL A 30 -10.69 -6.77 -14.16
N ALA A 31 -11.20 -6.91 -15.39
CA ALA A 31 -10.42 -6.66 -16.60
C ALA A 31 -9.97 -5.18 -16.71
N LYS A 32 -10.84 -4.22 -16.36
CA LYS A 32 -10.46 -2.79 -16.28
C LYS A 32 -9.39 -2.55 -15.22
N CYS A 33 -9.51 -3.19 -14.06
CA CYS A 33 -8.52 -3.13 -13.00
C CYS A 33 -7.16 -3.65 -13.48
N ARG A 34 -7.12 -4.80 -14.15
CA ARG A 34 -5.89 -5.34 -14.76
C ARG A 34 -5.34 -4.44 -15.86
N HIS A 35 -6.19 -3.82 -16.68
CA HIS A 35 -5.73 -2.89 -17.71
C HIS A 35 -5.02 -1.65 -17.14
N LYS A 36 -5.36 -1.23 -15.91
CA LYS A 36 -4.68 -0.13 -15.22
C LYS A 36 -3.28 -0.49 -14.73
N LEU A 37 -2.92 -1.79 -14.69
CA LEU A 37 -1.63 -2.32 -14.20
C LEU A 37 -0.48 -2.17 -15.21
N GLN A 38 -0.53 -1.17 -16.10
CA GLN A 38 0.59 -0.94 -17.01
C GLN A 38 1.84 -0.51 -16.21
N PRO A 39 2.95 -1.25 -16.31
CA PRO A 39 4.21 -0.90 -15.67
C PRO A 39 4.81 0.38 -16.28
N PRO A 40 5.78 1.04 -15.61
CA PRO A 40 6.48 2.16 -16.21
C PRO A 40 7.29 1.65 -17.40
N ARG A 41 7.63 2.52 -18.35
CA ARG A 41 8.42 2.17 -19.56
C ARG A 41 9.87 1.73 -19.28
N PHE A 42 10.25 1.55 -18.02
CA PHE A 42 11.60 1.20 -17.59
C PHE A 42 11.60 -0.09 -16.77
N THR A 43 11.68 -1.24 -17.45
CA THR A 43 12.38 -2.43 -16.96
C THR A 43 12.85 -3.22 -18.18
N ALA A 44 13.89 -2.71 -18.83
CA ALA A 44 14.74 -3.50 -19.72
C ALA A 44 16.02 -3.82 -18.94
N CYS A 45 15.92 -4.72 -17.95
CA CYS A 45 17.09 -5.34 -17.35
C CYS A 45 16.93 -6.85 -17.42
N ARG A 46 17.86 -7.43 -18.19
CA ARG A 46 18.17 -8.82 -18.49
C ARG A 46 17.68 -9.87 -17.48
N ALA A 47 16.95 -10.85 -18.00
CA ALA A 47 17.17 -12.25 -17.67
C ALA A 47 17.22 -13.03 -18.99
N GLU A 48 18.43 -13.19 -19.53
CA GLU A 48 18.69 -14.21 -20.55
C GLU A 48 18.51 -15.58 -19.87
N GLY A 49 17.56 -16.39 -20.33
CA GLY A 49 17.54 -17.82 -19.98
C GLY A 49 16.24 -18.45 -19.47
N TYR A 50 15.11 -17.74 -19.31
CA TYR A 50 13.88 -18.38 -18.82
C TYR A 50 12.69 -18.15 -19.75
N ALA A 51 12.21 -19.26 -20.32
CA ALA A 51 11.12 -19.31 -21.26
C ALA A 51 9.76 -19.46 -20.56
N GLU A 52 8.82 -18.65 -21.05
CA GLU A 52 7.37 -18.85 -21.17
C GLU A 52 6.43 -18.70 -19.94
N ALA A 53 5.44 -17.80 -20.16
CA ALA A 53 4.14 -17.63 -19.47
C ALA A 53 3.96 -16.64 -18.28
N SER A 54 4.90 -15.73 -18.02
CA SER A 54 4.65 -14.53 -17.18
C SER A 54 5.18 -13.26 -17.86
N PRO A 55 4.50 -12.09 -17.77
CA PRO A 55 5.01 -10.87 -18.40
C PRO A 55 6.40 -10.53 -17.87
N LYS A 56 7.43 -10.55 -18.73
CA LYS A 56 8.86 -10.40 -18.40
C LYS A 56 9.24 -9.18 -17.54
N TRP A 57 8.35 -8.22 -17.36
CA TRP A 57 8.56 -7.02 -16.53
C TRP A 57 8.35 -7.25 -15.02
N CYS A 58 7.72 -8.36 -14.60
CA CYS A 58 7.43 -8.61 -13.19
C CYS A 58 8.51 -9.44 -12.45
N ALA A 59 9.58 -9.85 -13.13
CA ALA A 59 10.70 -10.57 -12.52
C ALA A 59 11.84 -9.59 -12.21
N ASN A 60 11.78 -8.95 -11.04
CA ASN A 60 12.90 -8.18 -10.49
C ASN A 60 13.41 -8.85 -9.20
N ASP A 61 14.59 -8.46 -8.74
CA ASP A 61 15.27 -9.10 -7.61
C ASP A 61 14.45 -9.04 -6.31
N LEU A 62 13.67 -7.98 -6.09
CA LEU A 62 12.78 -7.84 -4.93
C LEU A 62 11.56 -8.76 -5.02
N GLU A 63 10.91 -8.87 -6.19
CA GLU A 63 9.81 -9.81 -6.40
C GLU A 63 10.31 -11.26 -6.31
N TRP A 64 11.46 -11.57 -6.90
CA TRP A 64 12.09 -12.88 -6.78
C TRP A 64 12.41 -13.22 -5.33
N PHE A 65 12.97 -12.26 -4.59
CA PHE A 65 13.25 -12.40 -3.16
C PHE A 65 11.98 -12.70 -2.37
N ILE A 66 10.87 -12.00 -2.63
CA ILE A 66 9.60 -12.25 -1.95
C ILE A 66 8.95 -13.58 -2.36
N ALA A 67 9.02 -13.92 -3.65
CA ALA A 67 8.49 -15.18 -4.17
C ALA A 67 9.28 -16.37 -3.58
N ARG A 68 10.59 -16.26 -3.48
CA ARG A 68 11.47 -17.29 -2.91
C ARG A 68 11.27 -17.45 -1.39
N VAL A 69 11.06 -16.35 -0.67
CA VAL A 69 10.61 -16.36 0.74
C VAL A 69 9.23 -17.02 0.90
N SER A 70 8.46 -17.18 -0.17
CA SER A 70 7.14 -17.85 -0.13
C SER A 70 7.19 -19.32 -0.59
N GLU A 71 8.18 -19.73 -1.39
CA GLU A 71 8.22 -21.03 -2.08
C GLU A 71 9.18 -22.07 -1.45
N GLU A 72 10.29 -21.68 -0.80
CA GLU A 72 11.39 -22.64 -0.51
C GLU A 72 11.35 -23.38 0.84
N LYS A 73 10.44 -23.08 1.78
CA LYS A 73 10.39 -23.75 3.10
C LYS A 73 8.95 -23.85 3.70
N PRO A 74 8.65 -24.86 4.55
CA PRO A 74 7.41 -24.87 5.35
C PRO A 74 7.28 -23.67 6.30
N ASP A 75 8.40 -23.03 6.64
CA ASP A 75 8.46 -21.79 7.42
C ASP A 75 8.35 -20.53 6.54
N ALA A 76 8.75 -20.62 5.28
CA ALA A 76 8.44 -19.64 4.24
C ALA A 76 6.94 -19.56 3.96
N GLU A 77 6.20 -20.67 4.11
CA GLU A 77 4.74 -20.59 4.13
C GLU A 77 4.21 -19.78 5.34
N ARG A 78 4.92 -19.75 6.49
CA ARG A 78 4.52 -18.87 7.61
C ARG A 78 4.74 -17.41 7.23
N ALA A 79 5.88 -17.06 6.65
CA ALA A 79 6.15 -15.71 6.13
C ALA A 79 5.17 -15.30 5.02
N GLY A 80 4.89 -16.20 4.07
CA GLY A 80 3.88 -16.01 3.02
C GLY A 80 2.48 -15.83 3.60
N ARG A 81 2.05 -16.70 4.53
CA ARG A 81 0.77 -16.55 5.24
C ARG A 81 0.72 -15.28 6.09
N ALA A 82 1.84 -14.86 6.68
CA ALA A 82 1.95 -13.59 7.39
C ALA A 82 1.66 -12.46 6.42
N LEU A 83 2.38 -12.39 5.29
CA LEU A 83 2.17 -11.40 4.23
C LEU A 83 0.72 -11.42 3.72
N GLU A 84 0.11 -12.59 3.55
CA GLU A 84 -1.28 -12.71 3.12
C GLU A 84 -2.30 -12.27 4.18
N ARG A 85 -2.11 -12.61 5.46
CA ARG A 85 -2.97 -12.16 6.57
C ARG A 85 -2.82 -10.67 6.82
N ALA A 86 -1.61 -10.18 6.64
CA ALA A 86 -1.25 -8.82 6.90
C ALA A 86 -1.83 -7.85 5.85
N ARG A 87 -2.34 -8.36 4.70
CA ARG A 87 -3.15 -7.61 3.72
C ARG A 87 -4.33 -6.83 4.32
N VAL A 88 -4.77 -7.15 5.54
CA VAL A 88 -5.89 -6.51 6.24
C VAL A 88 -5.45 -5.38 7.21
N GLY A 89 -4.14 -5.15 7.36
CA GLY A 89 -3.58 -4.17 8.30
C GLY A 89 -3.49 -2.72 7.80
N VAL A 90 -3.18 -1.82 8.74
CA VAL A 90 -2.85 -0.40 8.44
C VAL A 90 -1.44 -0.31 7.83
N VAL A 91 -0.57 -1.23 8.22
CA VAL A 91 0.80 -1.38 7.71
C VAL A 91 0.79 -1.89 6.27
N ASP A 92 1.68 -1.34 5.45
CA ASP A 92 1.95 -1.81 4.10
C ASP A 92 3.16 -2.74 4.09
N TRP A 93 2.89 -4.03 3.93
CA TRP A 93 3.89 -5.08 3.98
C TRP A 93 4.84 -5.09 2.80
N ASN A 94 4.43 -4.56 1.65
CA ASN A 94 5.35 -4.41 0.53
C ASN A 94 6.44 -3.38 0.87
N ALA A 95 6.08 -2.30 1.56
CA ALA A 95 7.05 -1.32 2.06
C ALA A 95 7.93 -1.90 3.17
N VAL A 96 7.38 -2.65 4.12
CA VAL A 96 8.16 -3.32 5.18
C VAL A 96 9.19 -4.28 4.59
N VAL A 97 8.79 -5.14 3.64
CA VAL A 97 9.73 -6.08 3.01
C VAL A 97 10.75 -5.34 2.14
N ALA A 98 10.38 -4.27 1.44
CA ALA A 98 11.33 -3.45 0.70
C ALA A 98 12.38 -2.78 1.62
N CYS A 99 11.97 -2.32 2.80
CA CYS A 99 12.87 -1.80 3.84
C CYS A 99 13.84 -2.88 4.34
N ALA A 100 13.31 -4.06 4.64
CA ALA A 100 14.10 -5.20 5.08
C ALA A 100 15.10 -5.65 4.00
N TRP A 101 14.66 -5.75 2.75
CA TRP A 101 15.49 -6.12 1.59
C TRP A 101 16.62 -5.11 1.36
N THR A 102 16.34 -3.81 1.50
CA THR A 102 17.36 -2.76 1.31
C THR A 102 18.45 -2.86 2.38
N GLY A 103 18.09 -3.16 3.63
CA GLY A 103 19.06 -3.37 4.70
C GLY A 103 19.81 -4.71 4.59
N ALA A 104 19.09 -5.79 4.31
CA ALA A 104 19.64 -7.15 4.32
C ALA A 104 20.44 -7.49 3.06
N VAL A 105 19.97 -7.09 1.88
CA VAL A 105 20.55 -7.46 0.57
C VAL A 105 21.39 -6.33 0.00
N ARG A 106 20.92 -5.09 0.08
CA ARG A 106 21.69 -3.92 -0.40
C ARG A 106 22.64 -3.35 0.65
N ALA A 107 22.59 -3.87 1.89
CA ALA A 107 23.47 -3.48 3.00
C ALA A 107 23.52 -1.96 3.23
N ARG A 108 22.37 -1.27 3.11
CA ARG A 108 22.29 0.18 3.28
C ARG A 108 21.07 0.64 4.07
N GLU A 109 21.21 1.82 4.67
CA GLU A 109 20.09 2.56 5.25
C GLU A 109 19.32 3.31 4.15
N MET A 110 18.01 3.40 4.31
CA MET A 110 17.13 4.17 3.44
C MET A 110 17.08 5.62 3.90
N ARG A 111 16.91 6.55 2.96
CA ARG A 111 16.69 7.96 3.30
C ARG A 111 15.22 8.21 3.67
N PRO A 112 14.89 9.18 4.54
CA PRO A 112 13.49 9.50 4.85
C PRO A 112 12.65 9.86 3.63
N ALA A 113 13.26 10.49 2.62
CA ALA A 113 12.59 10.83 1.36
C ALA A 113 12.28 9.57 0.52
N GLU A 114 13.19 8.60 0.51
CA GLU A 114 13.03 7.32 -0.18
C GLU A 114 11.90 6.50 0.45
N VAL A 115 11.87 6.38 1.79
CA VAL A 115 10.78 5.71 2.51
C VAL A 115 9.42 6.34 2.18
N ARG A 116 9.32 7.68 2.22
CA ARG A 116 8.09 8.39 1.83
C ARG A 116 7.69 8.13 0.37
N ARG A 117 8.66 7.98 -0.54
CA ARG A 117 8.41 7.64 -1.94
C ARG A 117 7.85 6.22 -2.05
N CYS A 118 8.43 5.25 -1.34
CA CYS A 118 7.95 3.88 -1.27
C CYS A 118 6.50 3.80 -0.75
N THR A 119 6.18 4.48 0.35
CA THR A 119 4.82 4.53 0.90
C THR A 119 3.82 5.09 -0.12
N LYS A 120 4.16 6.20 -0.79
CA LYS A 120 3.30 6.81 -1.83
C LYS A 120 3.06 5.89 -3.02
N ILE A 121 4.07 5.13 -3.44
CA ILE A 121 3.95 4.16 -4.53
C ILE A 121 2.90 3.12 -4.18
N SER A 122 2.99 2.54 -2.98
CA SER A 122 2.05 1.51 -2.55
C SER A 122 0.63 2.04 -2.35
N GLU A 123 0.48 3.19 -1.68
CA GLU A 123 -0.81 3.86 -1.51
C GLU A 123 -1.49 4.12 -2.86
N ARG A 124 -0.74 4.63 -3.84
CA ARG A 124 -1.26 4.92 -5.18
C ARG A 124 -1.92 3.69 -5.80
N TRP A 125 -1.29 2.52 -5.70
CA TRP A 125 -1.82 1.29 -6.28
C TRP A 125 -2.97 0.70 -5.45
N LYS A 126 -2.90 0.80 -4.12
CA LYS A 126 -4.02 0.48 -3.21
C LYS A 126 -5.27 1.28 -3.57
N TRP A 127 -5.15 2.57 -3.84
CA TRP A 127 -6.27 3.43 -4.24
C TRP A 127 -6.72 3.20 -5.69
N ARG A 128 -5.78 3.04 -6.62
CA ARG A 128 -6.08 2.94 -8.06
C ARG A 128 -6.81 1.65 -8.45
N VAL A 129 -6.48 0.55 -7.77
CA VAL A 129 -6.95 -0.80 -8.13
C VAL A 129 -7.60 -1.51 -6.94
N GLY A 130 -7.06 -1.36 -5.73
CA GLY A 130 -7.54 -2.07 -4.54
C GLY A 130 -9.00 -1.81 -4.21
N GLY A 131 -9.48 -0.57 -4.29
CA GLY A 131 -10.89 -0.23 -4.03
C GLY A 131 -11.87 -0.90 -5.00
N GLY A 132 -11.51 -0.98 -6.29
CA GLY A 132 -12.32 -1.66 -7.31
C GLY A 132 -12.37 -3.17 -7.09
N LEU A 133 -11.23 -3.80 -6.79
CA LEU A 133 -11.16 -5.22 -6.49
C LEU A 133 -11.90 -5.59 -5.20
N ALA A 134 -11.79 -4.77 -4.15
CA ALA A 134 -12.53 -4.96 -2.90
C ALA A 134 -14.05 -4.84 -3.09
N ALA A 135 -14.52 -3.89 -3.92
CA ALA A 135 -15.93 -3.79 -4.25
C ALA A 135 -16.45 -5.02 -5.02
N VAL A 136 -15.64 -5.57 -5.94
CA VAL A 136 -15.98 -6.81 -6.65
C VAL A 136 -16.04 -7.98 -5.67
N GLU A 137 -15.04 -8.13 -4.79
CA GLU A 137 -15.00 -9.19 -3.78
C GLU A 137 -16.20 -9.14 -2.83
N ALA A 138 -16.52 -7.96 -2.28
CA ALA A 138 -17.70 -7.76 -1.44
C ALA A 138 -18.99 -8.16 -2.17
N SER A 139 -19.08 -7.86 -3.48
CA SER A 139 -20.25 -8.23 -4.29
C SER A 139 -20.35 -9.74 -4.58
N LEU A 140 -19.25 -10.49 -4.44
CA LEU A 140 -19.23 -11.96 -4.60
C LEU A 140 -19.63 -12.68 -3.30
N GLY A 141 -19.52 -12.01 -2.14
CA GLY A 141 -19.90 -12.55 -0.83
C GLY A 141 -21.40 -12.53 -0.52
N ALA A 142 -22.24 -11.98 -1.41
CA ALA A 142 -23.69 -11.95 -1.24
C ALA A 142 -24.29 -13.37 -1.26
N GLU A 143 -25.24 -13.66 -0.35
CA GLU A 143 -25.86 -14.98 -0.16
C GLU A 143 -26.37 -15.60 -1.46
N ASP A 144 -26.92 -14.79 -2.36
CA ASP A 144 -27.51 -15.23 -3.63
C ASP A 144 -26.47 -15.75 -4.66
N VAL A 145 -25.17 -15.48 -4.46
CA VAL A 145 -24.13 -15.71 -5.48
C VAL A 145 -22.92 -16.48 -4.96
N ARG A 146 -22.73 -16.56 -3.64
CA ARG A 146 -21.53 -17.14 -2.99
C ARG A 146 -21.21 -18.57 -3.44
N ASP A 147 -22.23 -19.41 -3.64
CA ASP A 147 -22.04 -20.83 -3.95
C ASP A 147 -22.01 -21.16 -5.45
N ALA A 148 -22.23 -20.16 -6.32
CA ALA A 148 -22.24 -20.39 -7.76
C ALA A 148 -20.81 -20.67 -8.30
N PRO A 149 -20.62 -21.71 -9.14
CA PRO A 149 -19.31 -22.01 -9.76
C PRO A 149 -18.72 -20.82 -10.54
N SER A 150 -19.60 -20.04 -11.17
CA SER A 150 -19.23 -18.82 -11.89
C SER A 150 -18.75 -17.71 -10.96
N ALA A 151 -19.27 -17.61 -9.73
CA ALA A 151 -18.78 -16.67 -8.72
C ALA A 151 -17.40 -17.06 -8.21
N ARG A 152 -17.15 -18.36 -8.00
CA ARG A 152 -15.81 -18.88 -7.66
C ARG A 152 -14.78 -18.57 -8.74
N ALA A 153 -15.15 -18.70 -10.02
CA ALA A 153 -14.28 -18.33 -11.12
C ALA A 153 -13.95 -16.82 -11.14
N VAL A 154 -14.91 -15.94 -10.81
CA VAL A 154 -14.63 -14.50 -10.68
C VAL A 154 -13.79 -14.20 -9.44
N ALA A 155 -14.01 -14.89 -8.31
CA ALA A 155 -13.18 -14.77 -7.13
C ALA A 155 -11.72 -15.12 -7.42
N ALA A 156 -11.46 -16.21 -8.16
CA ALA A 156 -10.11 -16.58 -8.59
C ALA A 156 -9.46 -15.48 -9.46
N LEU A 157 -10.23 -14.84 -10.34
CA LEU A 157 -9.74 -13.70 -11.14
C LEU A 157 -9.41 -12.48 -10.27
N VAL A 158 -10.19 -12.22 -9.23
CA VAL A 158 -9.91 -11.14 -8.26
C VAL A 158 -8.62 -11.44 -7.50
N THR A 159 -8.43 -12.67 -7.02
CA THR A 159 -7.19 -13.10 -6.34
C THR A 159 -5.98 -12.94 -7.26
N ALA A 160 -6.06 -13.42 -8.50
CA ALA A 160 -4.98 -13.25 -9.49
C ALA A 160 -4.69 -11.77 -9.77
N ALA A 161 -5.72 -10.94 -9.90
CA ALA A 161 -5.54 -9.50 -10.11
C ALA A 161 -4.90 -8.80 -8.89
N ARG A 162 -5.15 -9.26 -7.66
CA ARG A 162 -4.48 -8.75 -6.46
C ARG A 162 -3.00 -9.11 -6.44
N GLN A 163 -2.67 -10.35 -6.78
CA GLN A 163 -1.28 -10.79 -6.92
C GLN A 163 -0.54 -9.95 -7.99
N ASP A 164 -1.20 -9.66 -9.11
CA ASP A 164 -0.65 -8.77 -10.14
C ASP A 164 -0.41 -7.34 -9.61
N VAL A 165 -1.32 -6.81 -8.79
CA VAL A 165 -1.14 -5.48 -8.14
C VAL A 165 0.09 -5.48 -7.25
N GLU A 166 0.25 -6.50 -6.40
CA GLU A 166 1.40 -6.62 -5.50
C GLU A 166 2.71 -6.70 -6.28
N ARG A 167 2.76 -7.53 -7.32
CA ARG A 167 3.90 -7.62 -8.25
C ARG A 167 4.27 -6.27 -8.83
N VAL A 168 3.27 -5.53 -9.35
CA VAL A 168 3.49 -4.19 -9.90
C VAL A 168 4.04 -3.26 -8.83
N VAL A 169 3.44 -3.22 -7.64
CA VAL A 169 3.90 -2.38 -6.53
C VAL A 169 5.37 -2.67 -6.23
N ARG A 170 5.74 -3.94 -6.08
CA ARG A 170 7.11 -4.35 -5.81
C ARG A 170 8.08 -3.98 -6.92
N CYS A 171 7.67 -4.04 -8.19
CA CYS A 171 8.47 -3.52 -9.30
C CYS A 171 8.75 -2.02 -9.14
N TYR A 172 7.72 -1.21 -8.88
CA TYR A 172 7.91 0.22 -8.67
C TYR A 172 8.74 0.55 -7.42
N LEU A 173 8.61 -0.25 -6.35
CA LEU A 173 9.43 -0.12 -5.14
C LEU A 173 10.89 -0.42 -5.45
N HIS A 174 11.15 -1.53 -6.14
CA HIS A 174 12.50 -1.92 -6.57
C HIS A 174 13.16 -0.84 -7.44
N ASP A 175 12.46 -0.33 -8.45
CA ASP A 175 12.98 0.73 -9.31
C ASP A 175 13.28 2.01 -8.53
N ALA A 176 12.41 2.39 -7.58
CA ALA A 176 12.66 3.54 -6.71
C ALA A 176 13.91 3.35 -5.85
N ILE A 177 14.12 2.16 -5.29
CA ILE A 177 15.30 1.84 -4.47
C ILE A 177 16.58 1.88 -5.31
N LEU A 178 16.55 1.35 -6.54
CA LEU A 178 17.70 1.37 -7.44
C LEU A 178 18.03 2.76 -7.98
N GLU A 179 17.02 3.59 -8.25
CA GLU A 179 17.23 4.99 -8.63
C GLU A 179 17.93 5.77 -7.51
N GLU A 180 17.43 5.68 -6.29
CA GLU A 180 18.03 6.35 -5.13
C GLU A 180 19.45 5.85 -4.86
N GLU A 181 19.72 4.56 -5.07
CA GLU A 181 21.08 4.02 -4.92
C GLU A 181 22.05 4.62 -5.94
N LYS A 182 21.63 4.82 -7.20
CA LYS A 182 22.47 5.50 -8.21
C LYS A 182 22.78 6.93 -7.78
N PHE A 183 21.81 7.65 -7.24
CA PHE A 183 22.01 9.00 -6.72
C PHE A 183 22.87 9.03 -5.45
N ALA A 184 22.82 7.97 -4.62
CA ALA A 184 23.61 7.87 -3.40
C ALA A 184 25.08 7.48 -3.68
N MET A 185 25.35 6.69 -4.73
CA MET A 185 26.72 6.32 -5.13
C MET A 185 27.55 7.50 -5.65
N ASP A 186 26.90 8.59 -6.09
CA ASP A 186 27.56 9.85 -6.46
C ASP A 186 27.95 10.70 -5.23
N ASP A 187 27.41 10.38 -4.05
CA ASP A 187 27.56 11.15 -2.83
C ASP A 187 28.39 10.32 -1.82
N LYS A 188 29.65 10.69 -1.59
CA LYS A 188 30.65 9.95 -0.78
C LYS A 188 30.19 9.67 0.67
N THR A 189 29.29 8.71 0.85
CA THR A 189 28.72 8.30 2.15
C THR A 189 28.99 6.83 2.44
N SER A 190 30.08 6.30 1.88
CA SER A 190 30.51 4.92 2.12
C SER A 190 31.31 4.71 3.41
N GLU A 191 31.63 5.78 4.17
CA GLU A 191 32.50 5.70 5.36
C GLU A 191 31.79 5.33 6.68
N MET A 192 30.46 5.29 6.76
CA MET A 192 29.77 4.98 8.04
C MET A 192 29.51 3.49 8.32
N LEU A 193 29.76 2.58 7.37
CA LEU A 193 29.40 1.16 7.51
C LEU A 193 30.51 0.25 8.06
N ALA A 194 31.76 0.74 8.14
CA ALA A 194 32.92 -0.07 8.56
C ALA A 194 33.21 -0.04 10.07
N GLY A 195 32.43 0.69 10.88
CA GLY A 195 32.77 1.00 12.27
C GLY A 195 31.99 0.26 13.36
N VAL A 196 31.09 -0.68 13.03
CA VAL A 196 30.16 -1.27 14.03
C VAL A 196 30.20 -2.79 14.07
N ASP A 197 31.38 -3.38 13.93
CA ASP A 197 31.57 -4.84 14.05
C ASP A 197 31.64 -5.34 15.51
N GLU A 198 31.62 -4.45 16.51
CA GLU A 198 31.92 -4.83 17.91
C GLU A 198 30.74 -4.84 18.90
N MET A 199 29.48 -4.60 18.50
CA MET A 199 28.39 -4.52 19.48
C MET A 199 27.09 -5.24 19.07
N GLY A 200 27.10 -6.57 19.09
CA GLY A 200 25.87 -7.33 19.32
C GLY A 200 25.77 -8.68 18.62
N LYS A 201 24.84 -9.52 19.09
CA LYS A 201 24.45 -10.80 18.48
C LYS A 201 23.79 -10.65 17.10
N ILE A 202 23.44 -9.43 16.69
CA ILE A 202 22.69 -9.15 15.46
C ILE A 202 23.65 -8.64 14.36
N PRO A 203 23.80 -9.36 13.24
CA PRO A 203 24.63 -8.93 12.11
C PRO A 203 24.25 -7.55 11.56
N VAL A 204 25.23 -6.79 11.04
CA VAL A 204 25.07 -5.40 10.55
C VAL A 204 23.88 -5.25 9.60
N ARG A 205 23.74 -6.17 8.63
CA ARG A 205 22.66 -6.12 7.62
C ARG A 205 21.26 -6.20 8.22
N TRP A 206 21.09 -6.95 9.31
CA TRP A 206 19.81 -7.08 10.00
C TRP A 206 19.55 -5.87 10.89
N ARG A 207 20.60 -5.24 11.43
CA ARG A 207 20.47 -3.93 12.09
C ARG A 207 20.02 -2.85 11.11
N LEU A 208 20.58 -2.82 9.90
CA LEU A 208 20.15 -1.90 8.84
C LEU A 208 18.72 -2.18 8.39
N ALA A 209 18.33 -3.45 8.27
CA ALA A 209 16.94 -3.82 7.98
C ALA A 209 15.99 -3.33 9.08
N CYS A 210 16.37 -3.47 10.35
CA CYS A 210 15.60 -2.95 11.49
C CYS A 210 15.48 -1.42 11.44
N ALA A 211 16.59 -0.71 11.19
CA ALA A 211 16.61 0.76 11.07
C ALA A 211 15.71 1.26 9.93
N ASN A 212 15.71 0.58 8.77
CA ASN A 212 14.84 0.94 7.65
C ASN A 212 13.35 0.75 7.99
N ILE A 213 13.00 -0.31 8.72
CA ILE A 213 11.62 -0.53 9.18
C ILE A 213 11.24 0.52 10.23
N ASN A 214 12.13 0.86 11.17
CA ASN A 214 11.91 1.95 12.12
C ASN A 214 11.59 3.25 11.38
N LEU A 215 12.39 3.60 10.38
CA LEU A 215 12.19 4.80 9.57
C LEU A 215 10.84 4.78 8.83
N TYR A 216 10.38 3.61 8.37
CA TYR A 216 9.05 3.41 7.81
C TYR A 216 7.93 3.63 8.84
N LEU A 217 8.06 3.06 10.04
CA LEU A 217 7.08 3.24 11.11
C LEU A 217 7.00 4.70 11.55
N ASP A 218 8.15 5.39 11.66
CA ASP A 218 8.23 6.81 11.97
C ASP A 218 7.61 7.68 10.87
N ALA A 219 7.87 7.37 9.61
CA ALA A 219 7.32 8.11 8.47
C ALA A 219 5.80 7.95 8.34
N THR A 220 5.27 6.78 8.73
CA THR A 220 3.83 6.48 8.69
C THR A 220 3.09 6.84 9.98
N GLY A 221 3.81 6.98 11.10
CA GLY A 221 3.24 7.20 12.42
C GLY A 221 2.44 6.00 12.95
N VAL A 222 2.64 4.81 12.37
CA VAL A 222 1.87 3.60 12.72
C VAL A 222 2.50 2.92 13.93
N ALA A 223 1.67 2.63 14.93
CA ALA A 223 2.05 1.76 16.04
C ALA A 223 1.58 0.33 15.74
N LEU A 224 2.51 -0.62 15.81
CA LEU A 224 2.25 -2.02 15.52
C LEU A 224 1.50 -2.70 16.67
N THR A 225 0.45 -3.44 16.32
CA THR A 225 -0.28 -4.34 17.22
C THR A 225 0.54 -5.59 17.56
N HIS A 226 0.09 -6.38 18.53
CA HIS A 226 0.75 -7.64 18.90
C HIS A 226 0.84 -8.62 17.71
N GLU A 227 -0.24 -8.74 16.93
CA GLU A 227 -0.29 -9.59 15.73
C GLU A 227 0.65 -9.08 14.64
N GLU A 228 0.72 -7.77 14.42
CA GLU A 228 1.63 -7.18 13.43
C GLU A 228 3.10 -7.38 13.81
N TRP A 229 3.44 -7.33 15.10
CA TRP A 229 4.78 -7.70 15.58
C TRP A 229 5.12 -9.17 15.32
N GLN A 230 4.15 -10.06 15.49
CA GLN A 230 4.33 -11.47 15.14
C GLN A 230 4.57 -11.64 13.63
N TRP A 231 3.84 -10.90 12.80
CA TRP A 231 4.04 -10.95 11.34
C TRP A 231 5.41 -10.42 10.92
N ILE A 232 5.91 -9.33 11.53
CA ILE A 232 7.27 -8.87 11.28
C ILE A 232 8.28 -9.94 11.67
N ARG A 233 8.09 -10.61 12.82
CA ARG A 233 8.95 -11.74 13.22
C ARG A 233 8.94 -12.86 12.18
N GLU A 234 7.77 -13.26 11.71
CA GLU A 234 7.60 -14.30 10.68
C GLU A 234 8.26 -13.89 9.35
N ILE A 235 8.18 -12.61 8.98
CA ILE A 235 8.90 -12.06 7.82
C ILE A 235 10.41 -12.18 8.03
N PHE A 236 10.96 -11.69 9.14
CA PHE A 236 12.40 -11.82 9.42
C PHE A 236 12.85 -13.29 9.47
N ASP A 237 12.05 -14.19 10.03
CA ASP A 237 12.35 -15.63 10.07
C ASP A 237 12.55 -16.17 8.65
N GLY A 238 11.60 -15.88 7.75
CA GLY A 238 11.71 -16.28 6.34
C GLY A 238 12.90 -15.64 5.60
N LEU A 239 13.18 -14.36 5.87
CA LEU A 239 14.27 -13.62 5.24
C LEU A 239 15.64 -14.13 5.68
N VAL A 240 15.85 -14.29 6.99
CA VAL A 240 17.12 -14.77 7.55
C VAL A 240 17.37 -16.20 7.12
N SER A 241 16.36 -17.07 7.22
CA SER A 241 16.46 -18.47 6.79
C SER A 241 16.82 -18.65 5.32
N MET A 242 16.54 -17.66 4.47
CA MET A 242 16.85 -17.68 3.05
C MET A 242 18.24 -17.11 2.73
N ILE A 243 18.64 -16.03 3.40
CA ILE A 243 19.91 -15.34 3.12
C ILE A 243 21.09 -15.98 3.86
N GLU A 244 20.88 -16.43 5.09
CA GLU A 244 21.93 -16.89 6.01
C GLU A 244 21.70 -18.32 6.54
N GLU A 245 20.78 -19.06 5.93
CA GLU A 245 20.40 -20.43 6.31
C GLU A 245 19.56 -20.52 7.60
N ASP A 246 18.98 -21.70 7.86
CA ASP A 246 17.98 -21.86 8.94
C ASP A 246 18.56 -21.71 10.34
N ASP A 247 19.80 -22.16 10.54
CA ASP A 247 20.50 -22.08 11.82
C ASP A 247 20.73 -20.62 12.25
N ALA A 248 20.99 -19.73 11.30
CA ALA A 248 21.07 -18.30 11.56
C ALA A 248 19.71 -17.75 12.02
N SER A 249 18.61 -18.15 11.39
CA SER A 249 17.27 -17.70 11.82
C SER A 249 16.90 -18.18 13.21
N VAL A 250 17.31 -19.41 13.57
CA VAL A 250 17.12 -19.95 14.92
C VAL A 250 17.81 -19.06 15.96
N SER A 251 19.04 -18.63 15.69
CA SER A 251 19.82 -17.81 16.62
C SER A 251 19.43 -16.32 16.64
N ILE A 252 18.99 -15.76 15.51
CA ILE A 252 18.73 -14.32 15.36
C ILE A 252 17.26 -13.99 15.63
N VAL A 253 16.31 -14.75 15.07
CA VAL A 253 14.88 -14.40 15.06
C VAL A 253 14.06 -15.29 15.98
N ARG A 254 14.34 -16.60 16.02
CA ARG A 254 13.57 -17.54 16.87
C ARG A 254 14.04 -17.51 18.32
N ASP A 255 15.25 -17.05 18.60
CA ASP A 255 15.71 -16.71 19.94
C ASP A 255 14.97 -15.47 20.48
N ASP A 256 14.25 -15.63 21.59
CA ASP A 256 13.43 -14.55 22.17
C ASP A 256 14.26 -13.40 22.75
N ALA A 257 15.51 -13.64 23.13
CA ALA A 257 16.39 -12.58 23.59
C ALA A 257 16.85 -11.70 22.42
N THR A 258 17.38 -12.33 21.37
CA THR A 258 17.86 -11.63 20.18
C THR A 258 16.71 -10.96 19.41
N TRP A 259 15.53 -11.58 19.37
CA TRP A 259 14.33 -10.94 18.81
C TRP A 259 13.89 -9.70 19.59
N ARG A 260 14.02 -9.69 20.92
CA ARG A 260 13.74 -8.49 21.73
C ARG A 260 14.70 -7.36 21.36
N ASP A 261 15.97 -7.66 21.20
CA ASP A 261 16.98 -6.69 20.78
C ASP A 261 16.68 -6.14 19.36
N MET A 262 16.27 -7.01 18.42
CA MET A 262 15.81 -6.57 17.08
C MET A 262 14.56 -5.69 17.18
N ARG A 263 13.62 -6.02 18.05
CA ARG A 263 12.41 -5.24 18.27
C ARG A 263 12.73 -3.84 18.81
N GLU A 264 13.70 -3.71 19.71
CA GLU A 264 14.17 -2.42 20.22
C GLU A 264 14.81 -1.57 19.13
N LEU A 265 15.52 -2.19 18.18
CA LEU A 265 16.04 -1.49 16.99
C LEU A 265 14.94 -1.02 16.03
N ILE A 266 13.84 -1.78 15.92
CA ILE A 266 12.69 -1.42 15.07
C ILE A 266 11.80 -0.36 15.76
N ASP A 267 11.61 -0.46 17.08
CA ASP A 267 10.79 0.47 17.87
C ASP A 267 11.39 0.66 19.27
N ASP A 268 12.21 1.72 19.39
CA ASP A 268 12.86 2.16 20.63
C ASP A 268 11.85 2.64 21.70
N SER A 269 10.55 2.67 21.40
CA SER A 269 9.53 2.94 22.42
C SER A 269 9.40 1.88 23.51
N SER A 270 9.97 0.70 23.27
CA SER A 270 10.08 -0.38 24.24
C SER A 270 11.26 -0.19 25.21
N ALA A 271 12.36 0.43 24.79
CA ALA A 271 13.54 0.73 25.61
C ALA A 271 13.51 2.15 26.24
N ARG A 272 12.85 3.12 25.60
CA ARG A 272 12.59 4.47 26.16
C ARG A 272 11.11 4.65 26.46
N PRO A 273 10.70 4.88 27.73
CA PRO A 273 9.29 5.12 28.03
C PRO A 273 8.80 6.37 27.28
N ARG A 274 7.85 6.17 26.37
CA ARG A 274 7.16 7.18 25.53
C ARG A 274 6.57 8.39 26.29
N LYS A 275 6.70 8.53 27.61
CA LYS A 275 6.09 9.64 28.35
C LYS A 275 6.60 11.02 27.91
N SER A 276 7.87 11.15 27.51
CA SER A 276 8.42 12.43 27.01
C SER A 276 8.13 12.64 25.52
N SER A 277 8.24 11.60 24.68
CA SER A 277 8.02 11.71 23.23
C SER A 277 6.53 11.73 22.84
N GLN A 278 5.65 11.05 23.58
CA GLN A 278 4.21 11.07 23.35
C GLN A 278 3.61 12.41 23.77
N LYS A 279 4.10 13.04 24.85
CA LYS A 279 3.71 14.40 25.22
C LYS A 279 4.13 15.39 24.14
N ALA A 280 5.40 15.35 23.71
CA ALA A 280 5.91 16.20 22.64
C ALA A 280 5.20 15.96 21.28
N ASN A 281 4.91 14.70 20.93
CA ASN A 281 4.18 14.36 19.72
C ASN A 281 2.70 14.73 19.81
N SER A 282 2.08 14.62 20.99
CA SER A 282 0.71 15.11 21.23
C SER A 282 0.64 16.62 21.14
N GLU A 283 1.64 17.35 21.64
CA GLU A 283 1.74 18.81 21.49
C GLU A 283 1.90 19.19 20.01
N ARG A 284 2.78 18.51 19.26
CA ARG A 284 2.92 18.70 17.81
C ARG A 284 1.63 18.42 17.06
N TYR A 285 0.92 17.34 17.42
CA TYR A 285 -0.37 16.99 16.83
C TYR A 285 -1.43 18.05 17.11
N LEU A 286 -1.53 18.54 18.36
CA LEU A 286 -2.47 19.59 18.75
C LEU A 286 -2.15 20.92 18.06
N LEU A 287 -0.87 21.26 17.90
CA LEU A 287 -0.44 22.42 17.13
C LEU A 287 -0.84 22.29 15.65
N ALA A 288 -0.52 21.17 15.02
CA ALA A 288 -0.90 20.91 13.63
C ALA A 288 -2.43 20.88 13.43
N GLN A 289 -3.18 20.37 14.42
CA GLN A 289 -4.64 20.41 14.42
C GLN A 289 -5.16 21.84 14.54
N GLY A 290 -4.54 22.67 15.38
CA GLY A 290 -4.83 24.10 15.49
C GLY A 290 -4.59 24.83 14.16
N GLU A 291 -3.44 24.62 13.53
CA GLU A 291 -3.09 25.18 12.22
C GLU A 291 -4.09 24.74 11.13
N LEU A 292 -4.51 23.47 11.14
CA LEU A 292 -5.54 22.96 10.22
C LEU A 292 -6.90 23.63 10.42
N LEU A 293 -7.31 23.85 11.68
CA LEU A 293 -8.57 24.53 12.00
C LEU A 293 -8.52 26.00 11.58
N ASP A 294 -7.40 26.67 11.81
CA ASP A 294 -7.19 28.05 11.39
C ASP A 294 -7.16 28.18 9.86
N ALA A 295 -6.45 27.30 9.16
CA ALA A 295 -6.47 27.24 7.70
C ALA A 295 -7.88 26.98 7.15
N ARG A 296 -8.67 26.12 7.80
CA ARG A 296 -10.08 25.87 7.44
C ARG A 296 -10.95 27.11 7.66
N LYS A 297 -10.71 27.87 8.73
CA LYS A 297 -11.41 29.13 9.00
C LYS A 297 -11.08 30.18 7.93
N GLN A 298 -9.80 30.36 7.62
CA GLN A 298 -9.33 31.25 6.56
C GLN A 298 -9.93 30.87 5.19
N TRP A 299 -9.99 29.57 4.87
CA TRP A 299 -10.63 29.09 3.67
C TRP A 299 -12.13 29.44 3.61
N SER A 300 -12.85 29.27 4.72
CA SER A 300 -14.28 29.62 4.81
C SER A 300 -14.52 31.12 4.62
N GLU A 301 -13.68 31.96 5.23
CA GLU A 301 -13.73 33.41 5.06
C GLU A 301 -13.42 33.85 3.62
N ALA A 302 -12.40 33.26 3.00
CA ALA A 302 -12.08 33.48 1.59
C ALA A 302 -13.27 33.06 0.69
N GLN A 303 -13.90 31.93 0.97
CA GLN A 303 -15.07 31.46 0.22
C GLN A 303 -16.27 32.40 0.37
N ARG A 304 -16.51 32.95 1.57
CA ARG A 304 -17.57 33.95 1.81
C ARG A 304 -17.27 35.26 1.05
N THR A 305 -16.02 35.69 1.07
CA THR A 305 -15.56 36.89 0.35
C THR A 305 -15.76 36.72 -1.16
N TYR A 306 -15.39 35.56 -1.71
CA TYR A 306 -15.64 35.22 -3.11
C TYR A 306 -17.13 35.23 -3.47
N LYS A 307 -17.99 34.64 -2.63
CA LYS A 307 -19.46 34.67 -2.83
C LYS A 307 -20.01 36.10 -2.86
N ASN A 308 -19.57 36.94 -1.93
CA ASN A 308 -19.97 38.35 -1.86
C ASN A 308 -19.51 39.13 -3.11
N ALA A 309 -18.27 38.94 -3.55
CA ALA A 309 -17.75 39.54 -4.78
C ALA A 309 -18.58 39.13 -6.00
N ARG A 310 -18.91 37.84 -6.12
CA ARG A 310 -19.76 37.32 -7.19
C ARG A 310 -21.17 37.94 -7.18
N GLN A 311 -21.78 38.11 -6.01
CA GLN A 311 -23.08 38.78 -5.89
C GLN A 311 -23.00 40.24 -6.33
N ARG A 312 -21.96 40.98 -5.95
CA ARG A 312 -21.74 42.37 -6.40
C ARG A 312 -21.62 42.46 -7.92
N VAL A 313 -20.86 41.56 -8.55
CA VAL A 313 -20.74 41.50 -10.02
C VAL A 313 -22.10 41.20 -10.67
N LYS A 314 -22.88 40.27 -10.11
CA LYS A 314 -24.23 39.94 -10.62
C LYS A 314 -25.17 41.14 -10.52
N LEU A 315 -25.19 41.85 -9.39
CA LEU A 315 -25.99 43.06 -9.19
C LEU A 315 -25.57 44.17 -10.15
N ALA A 316 -24.27 44.40 -10.32
CA ALA A 316 -23.75 45.39 -11.27
C ALA A 316 -24.20 45.06 -12.71
N ARG A 317 -24.11 43.79 -13.13
CA ARG A 317 -24.61 43.35 -14.45
C ARG A 317 -26.10 43.58 -14.61
N HIS A 318 -26.89 43.26 -13.59
CA HIS A 318 -28.33 43.49 -13.62
C HIS A 318 -28.67 44.98 -13.74
N ASN A 319 -27.98 45.84 -12.96
CA ASN A 319 -28.16 47.29 -13.02
C ASN A 319 -27.80 47.84 -14.40
N VAL A 320 -26.66 47.44 -14.98
CA VAL A 320 -26.28 47.83 -16.35
C VAL A 320 -27.35 47.41 -17.36
N HIS A 321 -27.88 46.19 -17.26
CA HIS A 321 -28.93 45.72 -18.16
C HIS A 321 -30.24 46.53 -17.99
N LYS A 322 -30.63 46.81 -16.75
CA LYS A 322 -31.81 47.62 -16.42
C LYS A 322 -31.67 49.05 -16.95
N SER A 323 -30.53 49.69 -16.73
CA SER A 323 -30.23 51.04 -17.23
C SER A 323 -30.23 51.07 -18.76
N ARG A 324 -29.61 50.08 -19.43
CA ARG A 324 -29.66 49.96 -20.91
C ARG A 324 -31.08 49.83 -21.43
N LYS A 325 -31.94 49.08 -20.72
CA LYS A 325 -33.36 48.94 -21.09
C LYS A 325 -34.11 50.28 -20.93
N ALA A 326 -33.87 51.01 -19.85
CA ALA A 326 -34.48 52.33 -19.61
C ALA A 326 -34.09 53.33 -20.71
N VAL A 327 -32.80 53.46 -21.02
CA VAL A 327 -32.31 54.34 -22.11
C VAL A 327 -32.94 53.97 -23.46
N ARG A 328 -33.09 52.66 -23.77
CA ARG A 328 -33.75 52.22 -25.01
C ARG A 328 -35.24 52.56 -25.07
N ILE A 329 -35.91 52.68 -23.93
CA ILE A 329 -37.32 53.10 -23.88
C ILE A 329 -37.41 54.61 -24.08
N GLU A 330 -36.53 55.40 -23.45
CA GLU A 330 -36.50 56.86 -23.63
C GLU A 330 -36.13 57.30 -25.05
N PHE A 331 -35.30 56.52 -25.75
CA PHE A 331 -34.93 56.79 -27.14
C PHE A 331 -36.01 56.39 -28.17
N ARG A 332 -37.02 55.61 -27.78
CA ARG A 332 -38.10 55.14 -28.66
C ARG A 332 -39.34 56.02 -28.51
#